data_AF-A0A7Z0C150-F1
#
_entry.id   AF-A0A7Z0C150-F1
#
_cell.length_a   1.000
_cell.length_b   1.000
_cell.length_c   1.000
_cell.angle_alpha   90.00
_cell.angle_beta   90.00
_cell.angle_gamma   90.00
#
_symmetry.space_group_name_H-M   'P 1'
#
loop_
_entity.id
_entity.type
_entity.pdbx_description
1 polymer ?
#
loop_
_entity_poly.entity_id
_entity_poly.type
_entity_poly.pdbx_seq_one_letter_code
_entity_poly.pdbx_strand_id
1 'polypeptide(L)'
;MPKSGEDAIPDPESWGVSAGDARELLRHQMCPICGRGPWKSPLNHVALKHGIDKFTMRDICGLKVKESVADADLSEASRQRAAAQDKTALHEAHKQGHGKYRVTRAGAKGKADGTAGVDMTALRDRAFTPEALAKRSDSWRRTWEAKSPEAKQATLDRLYEAKKPSLRPCGTVAAYGRGCRCDLCRAAHTAYRRARREPGSAHDSVAPDSPADNRHAL
;
A
#
# COMPACT_ATOMS: atom_id res chain seq x y z
N MET A 1 -4.47 4.11 -21.41
CA MET A 1 -4.64 2.97 -20.49
C MET A 1 -6.13 2.86 -20.22
N PRO A 2 -6.76 1.71 -20.48
CA PRO A 2 -8.17 1.52 -20.19
C PRO A 2 -8.42 1.88 -18.72
N LYS A 3 -9.51 2.61 -18.43
CA LYS A 3 -10.03 2.69 -17.06
C LYS A 3 -10.24 1.24 -16.65
N SER A 4 -9.46 0.75 -15.69
CA SER A 4 -9.80 -0.49 -15.00
C SER A 4 -11.29 -0.40 -14.74
N GLY A 5 -12.05 -1.41 -15.15
CA GLY A 5 -13.45 -1.52 -14.75
C GLY A 5 -13.51 -1.28 -13.25
N GLU A 6 -14.61 -0.73 -12.76
CA GLU A 6 -14.86 -0.68 -11.33
C GLU A 6 -14.92 -2.13 -10.83
N ASP A 7 -13.75 -2.69 -10.56
CA ASP A 7 -13.61 -3.99 -9.92
C ASP A 7 -14.38 -3.84 -8.60
N ALA A 8 -15.33 -4.73 -8.39
CA ALA A 8 -16.18 -4.71 -7.21
C ALA A 8 -15.28 -4.58 -5.96
N ILE A 9 -15.65 -3.68 -5.05
CA ILE A 9 -14.94 -3.52 -3.78
C ILE A 9 -14.88 -4.91 -3.12
N PRO A 10 -13.68 -5.46 -2.86
CA PRO A 10 -13.57 -6.80 -2.31
C PRO A 10 -14.19 -6.84 -0.92
N ASP A 11 -15.02 -7.84 -0.69
CA ASP A 11 -15.64 -8.09 0.61
C ASP A 11 -14.58 -8.59 1.61
N PRO A 12 -14.40 -7.96 2.79
CA PRO A 12 -13.48 -8.46 3.80
C PRO A 12 -13.75 -9.90 4.23
N GLU A 13 -14.98 -10.39 4.13
CA GLU A 13 -15.30 -11.81 4.40
C GLU A 13 -14.55 -12.76 3.47
N SER A 14 -14.19 -12.32 2.25
CA SER A 14 -13.37 -13.10 1.32
C SER A 14 -11.94 -13.33 1.81
N TRP A 15 -11.51 -12.63 2.87
CA TRP A 15 -10.21 -12.80 3.53
C TRP A 15 -10.31 -13.61 4.82
N GLY A 16 -11.52 -14.03 5.21
CA GLY A 16 -11.78 -14.71 6.48
C GLY A 16 -11.71 -13.80 7.71
N VAL A 17 -11.91 -12.48 7.55
CA VAL A 17 -11.96 -11.51 8.66
C VAL A 17 -13.18 -10.63 8.53
N SER A 18 -13.81 -10.25 9.65
CA SER A 18 -14.88 -9.25 9.62
C SER A 18 -14.31 -7.84 9.37
N ALA A 19 -15.14 -6.88 8.99
CA ALA A 19 -14.72 -5.47 8.90
C ALA A 19 -14.19 -4.92 10.24
N GLY A 20 -14.75 -5.40 11.36
CA GLY A 20 -14.28 -5.07 12.71
C GLY A 20 -12.89 -5.63 13.00
N ASP A 21 -12.65 -6.90 12.66
CA ASP A 21 -11.34 -7.54 12.82
C ASP A 21 -10.28 -6.90 11.92
N ALA A 22 -10.67 -6.57 10.68
CA ALA A 22 -9.79 -5.87 9.75
C ALA A 22 -9.35 -4.51 10.31
N ARG A 23 -10.26 -3.77 10.94
CA ARG A 23 -9.97 -2.51 11.62
C ARG A 23 -9.02 -2.72 12.80
N GLU A 24 -9.20 -3.76 13.60
CA GLU A 24 -8.34 -4.03 14.75
C GLU A 24 -6.93 -4.47 14.33
N LEU A 25 -6.82 -5.33 13.31
CA LEU A 25 -5.54 -5.69 12.71
C LEU A 25 -4.79 -4.46 12.20
N LEU A 26 -5.48 -3.53 11.55
CA LEU A 26 -4.87 -2.29 11.09
C LEU A 26 -4.34 -1.42 12.25
N ARG A 27 -5.03 -1.37 13.39
CA ARG A 27 -4.56 -0.66 14.60
C ARG A 27 -3.29 -1.28 15.16
N HIS A 28 -3.22 -2.61 15.18
CA HIS A 28 -2.02 -3.37 15.54
C HIS A 28 -0.91 -3.37 14.46
N GLN A 29 -1.03 -2.49 13.45
CA GLN A 29 -0.07 -2.39 12.35
C GLN A 29 0.05 -3.67 11.50
N MET A 30 -0.96 -4.53 11.52
CA MET A 30 -1.01 -5.76 10.73
C MET A 30 -1.85 -5.56 9.47
N CYS A 31 -1.52 -6.29 8.41
CA CYS A 31 -2.31 -6.28 7.18
C CYS A 31 -3.49 -7.25 7.34
N PRO A 32 -4.75 -6.80 7.15
CA PRO A 32 -5.93 -7.66 7.32
C PRO A 32 -6.05 -8.77 6.27
N ILE A 33 -5.39 -8.61 5.12
CA ILE A 33 -5.48 -9.57 4.00
C ILE A 33 -4.49 -10.72 4.17
N CYS A 34 -3.27 -10.44 4.64
CA CYS A 34 -2.21 -11.45 4.70
C CYS A 34 -1.74 -11.79 6.12
N GLY A 35 -2.31 -11.14 7.14
CA GLY A 35 -1.95 -11.33 8.54
C GLY A 35 -0.50 -10.95 8.89
N ARG A 36 0.24 -10.29 7.99
CA ARG A 36 1.66 -9.92 8.22
C ARG A 36 1.76 -8.54 8.86
N GLY A 37 2.75 -8.36 9.72
CA GLY A 37 3.08 -7.10 10.38
C GLY A 37 4.15 -7.30 11.46
N PRO A 38 4.46 -6.28 12.26
CA PRO A 38 3.91 -4.92 12.19
C PRO A 38 4.52 -4.08 11.04
N TRP A 39 3.72 -3.22 10.41
CA TRP A 39 4.14 -2.30 9.35
C TRP A 39 4.09 -0.85 9.82
N LYS A 40 5.00 0.00 9.33
CA LYS A 40 4.90 1.46 9.56
C LYS A 40 3.63 2.08 8.95
N SER A 41 3.10 1.48 7.88
CA SER A 41 1.84 1.88 7.24
C SER A 41 1.18 0.66 6.61
N PRO A 42 0.29 -0.04 7.33
CA PRO A 42 -0.39 -1.22 6.81
C PRO A 42 -1.26 -0.89 5.58
N LEU A 43 -1.87 0.30 5.51
CA LEU A 43 -2.62 0.76 4.33
C LEU A 43 -1.74 0.87 3.07
N ASN A 44 -0.50 1.35 3.20
CA ASN A 44 0.42 1.43 2.06
C ASN A 44 0.88 0.03 1.63
N HIS A 45 1.05 -0.90 2.58
CA HIS A 45 1.31 -2.30 2.25
C HIS A 45 0.16 -2.89 1.43
N VAL A 46 -1.09 -2.69 1.87
CA VAL A 46 -2.30 -3.17 1.17
C VAL A 46 -2.33 -2.67 -0.27
N ALA A 47 -2.13 -1.37 -0.49
CA ALA A 47 -2.12 -0.80 -1.84
C ALA A 47 -1.04 -1.40 -2.74
N LEU A 48 0.18 -1.60 -2.20
CA LEU A 48 1.31 -2.08 -3.00
C LEU A 48 1.34 -3.59 -3.21
N LYS A 49 0.74 -4.38 -2.31
CA LYS A 49 0.80 -5.85 -2.35
C LYS A 49 -0.51 -6.51 -2.79
N HIS A 50 -1.63 -5.89 -2.48
CA HIS A 50 -2.95 -6.45 -2.73
C HIS A 50 -3.76 -5.62 -3.72
N GLY A 51 -3.20 -4.51 -4.22
CA GLY A 51 -3.82 -3.67 -5.25
C GLY A 51 -5.04 -2.87 -4.77
N ILE A 52 -5.39 -2.96 -3.49
CA ILE A 52 -6.52 -2.23 -2.90
C ILE A 52 -6.02 -0.88 -2.42
N ASP A 53 -6.52 0.21 -3.00
CA ASP A 53 -6.08 1.53 -2.60
C ASP A 53 -6.49 1.86 -1.15
N LYS A 54 -5.77 2.82 -0.57
CA LYS A 54 -5.91 3.19 0.85
C LYS A 54 -7.29 3.74 1.23
N PHE A 55 -8.08 4.25 0.28
CA PHE A 55 -9.42 4.77 0.56
C PHE A 55 -10.43 3.63 0.56
N THR A 56 -10.38 2.77 -0.45
CA THR A 56 -11.18 1.54 -0.50
C THR A 56 -10.97 0.69 0.76
N MET A 57 -9.73 0.49 1.20
CA MET A 57 -9.47 -0.25 2.45
C MET A 57 -10.04 0.45 3.70
N ARG A 58 -10.10 1.78 3.72
CA ARG A 58 -10.71 2.51 4.85
C ARG A 58 -12.23 2.37 4.83
N ASP A 59 -12.85 2.43 3.66
CA ASP A 59 -14.28 2.23 3.49
C ASP A 59 -14.67 0.83 3.94
N ILE A 60 -13.91 -0.19 3.53
CA ILE A 60 -14.06 -1.59 3.99
C ILE A 60 -14.01 -1.71 5.52
N CYS A 61 -13.08 -0.98 6.17
CA CYS A 61 -12.91 -1.01 7.63
C CYS A 61 -13.80 -0.02 8.39
N GLY A 62 -14.70 0.71 7.73
CA GLY A 62 -15.52 1.76 8.35
C GLY A 62 -14.72 2.91 8.98
N LEU A 63 -13.53 3.21 8.44
CA LEU A 63 -12.60 4.22 8.96
C LEU A 63 -12.83 5.58 8.30
N LYS A 64 -13.07 6.62 9.10
CA LYS A 64 -13.16 8.01 8.59
C LYS A 64 -11.81 8.47 8.05
N VAL A 65 -11.75 9.30 7.00
CA VAL A 65 -10.47 9.79 6.39
C VAL A 65 -9.46 10.36 7.40
N LYS A 66 -9.93 11.05 8.46
CA LYS A 66 -9.08 11.65 9.50
C LYS A 66 -8.69 10.71 10.64
N GLU A 67 -9.29 9.52 10.72
CA GLU A 67 -9.00 8.57 11.78
C GLU A 67 -7.56 8.03 11.62
N SER A 68 -6.77 8.06 12.70
CA SER A 68 -5.43 7.47 12.63
C SER A 68 -5.57 5.95 12.57
N VAL A 69 -4.83 5.35 11.65
CA VAL A 69 -4.66 3.89 11.55
C VAL A 69 -3.30 3.47 12.13
N ALA A 70 -2.44 4.46 12.43
CA ALA A 70 -1.20 4.22 13.13
C ALA A 70 -1.50 4.05 14.63
N ASP A 71 -0.78 3.11 15.24
CA ASP A 71 -0.63 2.97 16.68
C ASP A 71 -0.34 4.34 17.32
N ALA A 72 -0.94 4.58 18.49
CA ALA A 72 -0.91 5.89 19.14
C ALA A 72 0.51 6.30 19.51
N ASP A 73 1.31 5.37 20.03
CA ASP A 73 2.68 5.60 20.46
C ASP A 73 3.58 5.84 19.25
N LEU A 74 3.43 5.04 18.18
CA LEU A 74 4.14 5.28 16.92
C LEU A 74 3.78 6.65 16.30
N SER A 75 2.50 7.04 16.38
CA SER A 75 2.05 8.34 15.90
C SER A 75 2.66 9.48 16.71
N GLU A 76 2.72 9.36 18.04
CA GLU A 76 3.31 10.35 18.92
C GLU A 76 4.82 10.45 18.72
N ALA A 77 5.53 9.32 18.70
CA ALA A 77 6.97 9.29 18.41
C ALA A 77 7.30 9.87 17.02
N SER A 78 6.40 9.72 16.03
CA SER A 78 6.55 10.37 14.73
C SER A 78 6.31 11.88 14.80
N ARG A 79 5.35 12.36 15.60
CA ARG A 79 5.12 13.80 15.84
C ARG A 79 6.32 14.44 16.53
N GLN A 80 6.85 13.80 17.58
CA GLN A 80 8.03 14.27 18.31
C GLN A 80 9.26 14.38 17.40
N ARG A 81 9.56 13.34 16.60
CA ARG A 81 10.64 13.41 15.59
C ARG A 81 10.42 14.51 14.57
N ALA A 82 9.18 14.69 14.11
CA ALA A 82 8.86 15.73 13.14
C ALA A 82 8.95 17.15 13.73
N ALA A 83 8.77 17.31 15.03
CA ALA A 83 8.95 18.57 15.77
C ALA A 83 10.42 18.86 16.06
N ALA A 84 11.21 17.83 16.37
CA ALA A 84 12.65 17.95 16.61
C ALA A 84 13.47 18.21 15.33
N GLN A 85 12.94 17.85 14.16
CA GLN A 85 13.59 18.15 12.88
C GLN A 85 13.55 19.66 12.60
N ASP A 86 14.73 20.28 12.50
CA ASP A 86 14.86 21.63 11.96
C ASP A 86 14.48 21.62 10.46
N LYS A 87 13.36 22.27 10.16
CA LYS A 87 12.82 22.39 8.79
C LYS A 87 13.14 23.75 8.17
N THR A 88 13.95 24.59 8.82
CA THR A 88 14.22 25.97 8.39
C THR A 88 14.77 26.01 6.97
N ALA A 89 15.80 25.22 6.67
CA ALA A 89 16.38 25.14 5.32
C ALA A 89 15.36 24.68 4.26
N LEU A 90 14.49 23.73 4.61
CA LEU A 90 13.46 23.19 3.70
C LEU A 90 12.35 24.23 3.47
N HIS A 91 12.00 25.00 4.51
CA HIS A 91 11.05 26.10 4.44
C HIS A 91 11.57 27.27 3.59
N GLU A 92 12.84 27.64 3.76
CA GLU A 92 13.49 28.70 2.96
C GLU A 92 13.62 28.30 1.48
N ALA A 93 14.06 27.07 1.19
CA ALA A 93 14.07 26.55 -0.18
C ALA A 93 12.66 26.55 -0.80
N HIS A 94 11.63 26.23 -0.02
CA HIS A 94 10.24 26.23 -0.49
C HIS A 94 9.70 27.64 -0.75
N LYS A 95 10.07 28.64 0.07
CA LYS A 95 9.75 30.06 -0.18
C LYS A 95 10.34 30.55 -1.50
N GLN A 96 11.57 30.13 -1.81
CA GLN A 96 12.29 30.57 -3.01
C GLN A 96 11.79 29.90 -4.31
N GLY A 97 11.30 28.64 -4.24
CA GLY A 97 10.99 27.84 -5.44
C GLY A 97 9.51 27.70 -5.82
N HIS A 98 8.55 27.91 -4.90
CA HIS A 98 7.13 27.61 -5.14
C HIS A 98 6.20 28.72 -4.63
N GLY A 99 6.14 29.83 -5.37
CA GLY A 99 5.37 31.05 -5.02
C GLY A 99 3.83 30.93 -4.97
N LYS A 100 3.22 29.79 -4.62
CA LYS A 100 1.75 29.64 -4.60
C LYS A 100 1.15 28.82 -3.45
N TYR A 101 1.77 28.76 -2.27
CA TYR A 101 1.03 28.35 -1.06
C TYR A 101 0.36 29.56 -0.39
N ARG A 102 -0.63 30.16 -1.06
CA ARG A 102 -1.71 30.83 -0.32
C ARG A 102 -2.65 29.73 0.16
N VAL A 103 -2.30 29.03 1.23
CA VAL A 103 -3.35 28.50 2.09
C VAL A 103 -3.98 29.75 2.69
N THR A 104 -5.05 30.24 2.08
CA THR A 104 -5.79 31.35 2.67
C THR A 104 -6.20 30.91 4.08
N ARG A 105 -6.19 31.83 5.04
CA ARG A 105 -6.62 31.55 6.42
C ARG A 105 -8.01 30.87 6.45
N ALA A 106 -8.87 31.22 5.48
CA ALA A 106 -10.15 30.57 5.21
C ALA A 106 -10.03 29.09 4.81
N GLY A 107 -9.11 28.74 3.89
CA GLY A 107 -8.85 27.35 3.50
C GLY A 107 -8.23 26.50 4.62
N ALA A 108 -7.49 27.12 5.54
CA ALA A 108 -7.00 26.45 6.75
C ALA A 108 -8.14 26.20 7.76
N LYS A 109 -9.02 27.20 7.98
CA LYS A 109 -10.16 27.11 8.90
C LYS A 109 -11.18 26.06 8.46
N GLY A 110 -11.56 26.04 7.18
CA GLY A 110 -12.49 25.02 6.66
C GLY A 110 -11.98 23.57 6.76
N LYS A 111 -10.65 23.36 6.81
CA LYS A 111 -10.05 22.03 7.05
C LYS A 111 -10.10 21.64 8.53
N ALA A 112 -9.92 22.59 9.44
CA ALA A 112 -9.94 22.37 10.88
C ALA A 112 -11.35 21.99 11.37
N ASP A 113 -12.36 22.73 10.92
CA ASP A 113 -13.75 22.61 11.39
C ASP A 113 -14.45 21.33 10.94
N GLY A 114 -13.83 20.55 10.03
CA GLY A 114 -14.38 19.28 9.55
C GLY A 114 -15.68 19.39 8.71
N THR A 115 -16.18 20.61 8.53
CA THR A 115 -17.38 20.95 7.74
C THR A 115 -17.18 20.74 6.24
N ALA A 116 -15.94 20.76 5.75
CA ALA A 116 -15.62 20.25 4.44
C ALA A 116 -15.40 18.72 4.53
N GLY A 117 -16.51 17.97 4.58
CA GLY A 117 -16.48 16.54 4.27
C GLY A 117 -15.87 16.39 2.88
N VAL A 118 -14.62 15.91 2.83
CA VAL A 118 -13.94 15.71 1.57
C VAL A 118 -14.53 14.46 0.96
N ASP A 119 -15.52 14.64 0.07
CA ASP A 119 -16.03 13.57 -0.77
C ASP A 119 -14.85 12.98 -1.57
N MET A 120 -14.51 11.74 -1.21
CA MET A 120 -13.37 11.03 -1.77
C MET A 120 -13.58 10.70 -3.24
N THR A 121 -14.82 10.40 -3.63
CA THR A 121 -15.22 10.15 -5.02
C THR A 121 -15.02 11.42 -5.83
N ALA A 122 -15.55 12.55 -5.35
CA ALA A 122 -15.37 13.83 -6.02
C ALA A 122 -13.89 14.27 -6.14
N LEU A 123 -13.03 13.92 -5.18
CA LEU A 123 -11.58 14.14 -5.32
C LEU A 123 -10.95 13.25 -6.38
N ARG A 124 -11.33 11.97 -6.41
CA ARG A 124 -10.84 11.00 -7.39
C ARG A 124 -11.20 11.47 -8.80
N ASP A 125 -12.46 11.83 -9.02
CA ASP A 125 -12.95 12.27 -10.33
C ASP A 125 -12.22 13.53 -10.82
N ARG A 126 -12.04 14.52 -9.94
CA ARG A 126 -11.28 15.74 -10.25
C ARG A 126 -9.83 15.45 -10.64
N ALA A 127 -9.18 14.49 -9.97
CA ALA A 127 -7.77 14.15 -10.19
C ALA A 127 -7.50 13.44 -11.53
N PHE A 128 -8.52 12.83 -12.15
CA PHE A 128 -8.42 12.07 -13.38
C PHE A 128 -9.16 12.68 -14.57
N THR A 129 -9.60 13.94 -14.46
CA THR A 129 -10.11 14.68 -15.61
C THR A 129 -9.01 14.82 -16.69
N PRO A 130 -9.37 14.85 -17.99
CA PRO A 130 -8.40 15.06 -19.07
C PRO A 130 -7.54 16.31 -18.86
N GLU A 131 -8.16 17.40 -18.39
CA GLU A 131 -7.47 18.65 -18.09
C GLU A 131 -6.45 18.51 -16.94
N ALA A 132 -6.83 17.83 -15.85
CA ALA A 132 -5.90 17.57 -14.73
C ALA A 132 -4.72 16.70 -15.16
N LEU A 133 -4.96 15.71 -16.02
CA LEU A 133 -3.91 14.84 -16.57
C LEU A 133 -2.98 15.63 -17.51
N ALA A 134 -3.52 16.49 -18.36
CA ALA A 134 -2.72 17.37 -19.23
C ALA A 134 -1.83 18.30 -18.41
N LYS A 135 -2.39 19.03 -17.43
CA LYS A 135 -1.61 19.90 -16.52
C LYS A 135 -0.50 19.14 -15.79
N ARG A 136 -0.77 17.90 -15.36
CA ARG A 136 0.22 17.04 -14.71
C ARG A 136 1.33 16.64 -15.68
N SER A 137 0.99 16.24 -16.90
CA SER A 137 1.94 15.90 -17.96
C SER A 137 2.84 17.09 -18.30
N ASP A 138 2.28 18.28 -18.48
CA ASP A 138 3.04 19.49 -18.81
C ASP A 138 3.93 19.96 -17.65
N SER A 139 3.44 19.83 -16.41
CA SER A 139 4.28 20.07 -15.24
C SER A 139 5.45 19.10 -15.19
N TRP A 140 5.23 17.81 -15.47
CA TRP A 140 6.30 16.82 -15.48
C TRP A 140 7.30 17.08 -16.61
N ARG A 141 6.80 17.43 -17.81
CA ARG A 141 7.62 17.79 -18.97
C ARG A 141 8.54 18.97 -18.68
N ARG A 142 8.02 20.08 -18.14
CA ARG A 142 8.84 21.26 -17.79
C ARG A 142 9.95 20.91 -16.80
N THR A 143 9.62 20.17 -15.74
CA THR A 143 10.61 19.71 -14.76
C THR A 143 11.63 18.74 -15.38
N TRP A 144 11.20 17.93 -16.35
CA TRP A 144 12.08 17.02 -17.07
C TRP A 144 13.03 17.78 -18.00
N GLU A 145 12.52 18.71 -18.80
CA GLU A 145 13.28 19.51 -19.76
C GLU A 145 14.35 20.36 -19.07
N ALA A 146 14.03 20.94 -17.90
CA ALA A 146 14.95 21.75 -17.10
C ALA A 146 16.13 20.97 -16.47
N LYS A 147 16.12 19.63 -16.48
CA LYS A 147 17.24 18.81 -15.98
C LYS A 147 18.39 18.76 -17.00
N SER A 148 19.62 18.77 -16.50
CA SER A 148 20.80 18.44 -17.31
C SER A 148 20.73 17.01 -17.85
N PRO A 149 21.46 16.68 -18.94
CA PRO A 149 21.54 15.32 -19.46
C PRO A 149 21.93 14.28 -18.38
N GLU A 150 22.90 14.60 -17.53
CA GLU A 150 23.36 13.71 -16.45
C GLU A 150 22.25 13.51 -15.40
N ALA A 151 21.53 14.58 -15.02
CA ALA A 151 20.43 14.51 -14.08
C ALA A 151 19.22 13.73 -14.65
N LYS A 152 18.98 13.81 -15.97
CA LYS A 152 17.99 12.98 -16.68
C LYS A 152 18.40 11.51 -16.59
N GLN A 153 19.65 11.19 -16.94
CA GLN A 153 20.17 9.82 -16.89
C GLN A 153 20.07 9.23 -15.48
N ALA A 154 20.55 9.95 -14.46
CA ALA A 154 20.44 9.50 -13.06
C ALA A 154 18.99 9.33 -12.58
N THR A 155 18.02 10.02 -13.19
CA THR A 155 16.60 9.79 -12.90
C THR A 155 16.10 8.53 -13.61
N LEU A 156 16.50 8.30 -14.87
CA LEU A 156 16.19 7.07 -15.60
C LEU A 156 16.78 5.85 -14.91
N ASP A 157 18.04 5.91 -14.46
CA ASP A 157 18.70 4.80 -13.76
C ASP A 157 17.97 4.43 -12.48
N ARG A 158 17.52 5.43 -11.70
CA ARG A 158 16.68 5.21 -10.51
C ARG A 158 15.34 4.56 -10.85
N LEU A 159 14.69 5.01 -11.92
CA LEU A 159 13.44 4.41 -12.39
C LEU A 159 13.66 2.99 -12.90
N TYR A 160 14.76 2.74 -13.58
CA TYR A 160 15.15 1.42 -14.07
C TYR A 160 15.45 0.47 -12.91
N GLU A 161 16.26 0.88 -11.94
CA GLU A 161 16.58 0.08 -10.75
C GLU A 161 15.33 -0.16 -9.88
N ALA A 162 14.42 0.81 -9.77
CA ALA A 162 13.14 0.64 -9.08
C ALA A 162 12.17 -0.30 -9.84
N LYS A 163 12.19 -0.27 -11.18
CA LYS A 163 11.40 -1.17 -12.04
C LYS A 163 12.04 -2.54 -12.21
N LYS A 164 13.35 -2.65 -11.99
CA LYS A 164 14.06 -3.91 -11.96
C LYS A 164 13.25 -4.77 -11.01
N PRO A 165 12.64 -5.86 -11.50
CA PRO A 165 11.84 -6.72 -10.66
C PRO A 165 12.75 -7.01 -9.49
N SER A 166 12.35 -6.58 -8.27
CA SER A 166 13.16 -6.75 -7.06
C SER A 166 13.79 -8.11 -7.22
N LEU A 167 15.13 -8.17 -7.33
CA LEU A 167 15.90 -9.38 -7.58
C LEU A 167 15.68 -10.29 -6.38
N ARG A 168 14.45 -10.76 -6.20
CA ARG A 168 14.09 -11.78 -5.28
C ARG A 168 14.85 -12.98 -5.81
N PRO A 169 15.56 -13.70 -4.93
CA PRO A 169 16.35 -14.83 -5.35
C PRO A 169 15.48 -15.75 -6.22
N CYS A 170 15.82 -15.78 -7.51
CA CYS A 170 15.33 -16.78 -8.43
C CYS A 170 15.92 -18.14 -8.03
N GLY A 171 15.30 -19.23 -8.47
CA GLY A 171 15.67 -20.56 -7.97
C GLY A 171 14.93 -20.98 -6.70
N THR A 172 13.82 -20.32 -6.36
CA THR A 172 12.99 -20.72 -5.22
C THR A 172 11.55 -21.02 -5.66
N VAL A 173 10.88 -21.94 -4.96
CA VAL A 173 9.46 -22.27 -5.19
C VAL A 173 8.58 -21.03 -5.02
N ALA A 174 8.88 -20.20 -4.02
CA ALA A 174 8.16 -18.95 -3.78
C ALA A 174 8.31 -17.94 -4.92
N ALA A 175 9.47 -17.89 -5.59
CA ALA A 175 9.65 -17.05 -6.77
C ALA A 175 8.83 -17.58 -7.97
N TYR A 176 8.75 -18.89 -8.15
CA TYR A 176 7.87 -19.51 -9.15
C TYR A 176 6.39 -19.18 -8.87
N GLY A 177 5.92 -19.30 -7.63
CA GLY A 177 4.55 -18.96 -7.23
C GLY A 177 4.16 -17.50 -7.51
N ARG A 178 5.12 -16.57 -7.48
CA ARG A 178 4.91 -15.13 -7.81
C ARG A 178 4.96 -14.82 -9.31
N GLY A 179 5.10 -15.82 -10.17
CA GLY A 179 5.08 -15.63 -11.63
C GLY A 179 6.44 -15.65 -12.32
N CYS A 180 7.56 -15.85 -11.60
CA CYS A 180 8.85 -16.05 -12.27
C CYS A 180 8.87 -17.40 -13.01
N ARG A 181 9.37 -17.40 -14.25
CA ARG A 181 9.38 -18.59 -15.14
C ARG A 181 10.76 -18.94 -15.68
N CYS A 182 11.84 -18.43 -15.10
CA CYS A 182 13.20 -18.83 -15.46
C CYS A 182 13.50 -20.29 -15.07
N ASP A 183 14.57 -20.85 -15.62
CA ASP A 183 14.90 -22.28 -15.45
C ASP A 183 15.20 -22.65 -14.00
N LEU A 184 15.89 -21.78 -13.25
CA LEU A 184 16.15 -21.99 -11.83
C LEU A 184 14.84 -22.13 -11.03
N CYS A 185 13.88 -21.25 -11.26
CA CYS A 185 12.58 -21.28 -10.59
C CYS A 185 11.74 -22.51 -11.01
N ARG A 186 11.78 -22.90 -12.30
CA ARG A 186 11.14 -24.12 -12.78
C ARG A 186 11.74 -25.36 -12.12
N ALA A 187 13.08 -25.43 -12.05
CA ALA A 187 13.81 -26.53 -11.42
C ALA A 187 13.44 -26.66 -9.93
N ALA A 188 13.44 -25.56 -9.19
CA ALA A 188 13.03 -25.54 -7.79
C ALA A 188 11.58 -26.03 -7.58
N HIS A 189 10.64 -25.59 -8.44
CA HIS A 189 9.25 -26.04 -8.37
C HIS A 189 9.08 -27.51 -8.74
N THR A 190 9.83 -28.01 -9.73
CA THR A 190 9.85 -29.44 -10.10
C THR A 190 10.42 -30.29 -8.97
N ALA A 191 11.54 -29.88 -8.37
CA ALA A 191 12.14 -30.56 -7.21
C ALA A 191 11.15 -30.63 -6.03
N TYR A 192 10.48 -29.53 -5.72
CA TYR A 192 9.43 -29.49 -4.70
C TYR A 192 8.27 -30.44 -5.00
N ARG A 193 7.77 -30.49 -6.24
CA ARG A 193 6.71 -31.43 -6.63
C ARG A 193 7.16 -32.89 -6.59
N ARG A 194 8.42 -33.19 -6.91
CA ARG A 194 8.99 -34.54 -6.77
C ARG A 194 9.03 -34.95 -5.29
N ALA A 195 9.58 -34.10 -4.42
CA ALA A 195 9.66 -34.37 -2.98
C ALA A 195 8.29 -34.63 -2.33
N ARG A 196 7.21 -33.99 -2.79
CA ARG A 196 5.84 -34.24 -2.30
C ARG A 196 5.16 -35.47 -2.88
N ARG A 197 5.63 -36.01 -4.00
CA ARG A 197 5.05 -37.20 -4.64
C ARG A 197 5.69 -38.49 -4.15
N GLU A 198 6.87 -38.42 -3.56
CA GLU A 198 7.55 -39.60 -3.01
C GLU A 198 6.74 -40.11 -1.81
N PRO A 199 6.14 -41.31 -1.91
CA PRO A 199 5.32 -41.91 -0.86
C PRO A 199 6.23 -42.25 0.32
N GLY A 200 6.27 -41.36 1.32
CA GLY A 200 7.19 -41.45 2.44
C GLY A 200 7.65 -40.11 3.00
N SER A 201 7.40 -38.99 2.30
CA SER A 201 7.58 -37.66 2.92
C SER A 201 6.55 -37.53 4.04
N ALA A 202 7.00 -37.59 5.29
CA ALA A 202 6.24 -37.73 6.55
C ALA A 202 5.32 -36.55 6.91
N HIS A 203 4.77 -35.84 5.92
CA HIS A 203 3.94 -34.67 6.12
C HIS A 203 2.43 -34.95 6.18
N ASP A 204 2.00 -36.19 5.93
CA ASP A 204 0.58 -36.60 5.87
C ASP A 204 0.05 -37.30 7.13
N SER A 205 0.76 -37.27 8.27
CA SER A 205 0.33 -37.98 9.49
C SER A 205 0.26 -37.13 10.75
N VAL A 206 -0.32 -35.93 10.67
CA VAL A 206 -1.00 -35.32 11.83
C VAL A 206 -2.30 -34.71 11.32
N ALA A 207 -3.32 -35.55 11.15
CA ALA A 207 -4.68 -35.06 11.28
C ALA A 207 -4.80 -34.57 12.74
N PRO A 208 -5.08 -33.29 13.02
CA PRO A 208 -5.52 -32.93 14.35
C PRO A 208 -6.83 -33.69 14.57
N ASP A 209 -6.84 -34.58 15.57
CA ASP A 209 -8.07 -35.05 16.18
C ASP A 209 -8.91 -33.80 16.47
N SER A 210 -9.89 -33.54 15.59
CA SER A 210 -10.94 -32.58 15.88
C SER A 210 -11.87 -33.31 16.84
N PRO A 211 -11.91 -32.96 18.14
CA PRO A 211 -12.91 -33.53 19.02
C PRO A 211 -14.28 -33.14 18.46
N ALA A 212 -15.00 -34.16 18.03
CA ALA A 212 -16.43 -34.09 17.91
C ALA A 212 -17.03 -33.69 19.27
N ASP A 213 -18.20 -33.06 19.20
CA ASP A 213 -19.11 -32.80 20.32
C ASP A 213 -18.78 -31.66 21.29
N ASN A 214 -19.54 -30.57 21.14
CA ASN A 214 -20.42 -30.17 22.24
C ASN A 214 -21.65 -29.40 21.73
N ARG A 215 -22.65 -30.14 21.23
CA ARG A 215 -24.03 -29.66 21.19
C ARG A 215 -24.63 -29.87 22.59
N HIS A 216 -24.50 -28.87 23.45
CA HIS A 216 -25.38 -28.77 24.61
C HIS A 216 -26.55 -27.84 24.27
N ALA A 217 -27.73 -28.45 24.29
CA ALA A 217 -29.02 -27.81 24.40
C ALA A 217 -29.06 -26.91 25.65
N LEU A 218 -29.68 -25.75 25.52
CA LEU A 218 -30.74 -25.22 26.38
C LEU A 218 -31.51 -24.15 25.60
#